data_AF-A0A6N4XRX9-F1
#
_entry.id   AF-A0A6N4XRX9-F1
#
_cell.length_a   1.000
_cell.length_b   1.000
_cell.length_c   1.000
_cell.angle_alpha   90.00
_cell.angle_beta   90.00
_cell.angle_gamma   90.00
#
_symmetry.space_group_name_H-M   'P 1'
#
loop_
_entity.id
_entity.type
_entity.pdbx_description
1 polymer ?
#
loop_
_entity_poly.entity_id
_entity_poly.type
_entity_poly.pdbx_seq_one_letter_code
_entity_poly.pdbx_strand_id
1 'polypeptide(L)'
;MKKKFCCERLEGAYSVGNKFGLNFRVVKFSEKLYSQLKVINPLMIDKGYVMTSGYINTINDEQTMSLFINNCPFCGQKLSDYYKSDDYVQEIIES
;
A
#
# COMPACT_ATOMS: atom_id res chain seq x y z
N MET A 1 16.05 0.36 -18.72
CA MET A 1 14.70 0.83 -18.36
C MET A 1 14.41 0.37 -16.92
N LYS A 2 14.17 1.26 -15.97
CA LYS A 2 13.75 0.83 -14.62
C LYS A 2 12.34 0.27 -14.74
N LYS A 3 12.11 -1.00 -14.36
CA LYS A 3 10.76 -1.55 -14.31
C LYS A 3 9.95 -0.72 -13.32
N LYS A 4 8.72 -0.32 -13.65
CA LYS A 4 7.85 0.47 -12.75
C LYS A 4 7.31 -0.38 -11.59
N PHE A 5 7.30 -1.71 -11.74
CA PHE A 5 6.79 -2.65 -10.75
C PHE A 5 7.77 -3.80 -10.53
N CYS A 6 7.75 -4.40 -9.34
CA CYS A 6 8.65 -5.50 -9.02
C CYS A 6 8.32 -6.80 -9.75
N CYS A 7 7.08 -6.97 -10.24
CA CYS A 7 6.68 -8.05 -11.15
C CYS A 7 5.37 -7.71 -11.87
N GLU A 8 5.10 -8.43 -12.97
CA GLU A 8 3.90 -8.22 -13.81
C GLU A 8 2.59 -8.55 -13.08
N ARG A 9 2.60 -9.54 -12.18
CA ARG A 9 1.40 -9.87 -11.38
C ARG A 9 1.01 -8.74 -10.42
N LEU A 10 2.01 -8.10 -9.80
CA LEU A 10 1.75 -6.96 -8.92
C LEU A 10 1.34 -5.73 -9.74
N GLU A 11 1.92 -5.52 -10.92
CA GLU A 11 1.47 -4.47 -11.85
C GLU A 11 -0.02 -4.59 -12.18
N GLY A 12 -0.50 -5.81 -12.47
CA GLY A 12 -1.93 -6.07 -12.65
C GLY A 12 -2.75 -5.66 -11.42
N ALA A 13 -2.37 -6.13 -10.23
CA ALA A 13 -3.07 -5.81 -8.98
C ALA A 13 -3.01 -4.31 -8.60
N TYR A 14 -1.94 -3.62 -8.97
CA TYR A 14 -1.78 -2.18 -8.76
C TYR A 14 -2.68 -1.37 -9.70
N SER A 15 -2.75 -1.79 -10.97
CA SER A 15 -3.39 -1.03 -12.05
C SER A 15 -4.91 -1.13 -12.06
N VAL A 16 -5.49 -2.16 -11.43
CA VAL A 16 -6.94 -2.27 -11.28
C VAL A 16 -7.49 -1.20 -10.34
N GLY A 17 -8.70 -0.72 -10.64
CA GLY A 17 -9.42 0.25 -9.80
C GLY A 17 -9.78 -0.32 -8.42
N ASN A 18 -10.01 0.56 -7.44
CA ASN A 18 -10.21 0.17 -6.03
C ASN A 18 -11.47 -0.67 -5.78
N LYS A 19 -12.46 -0.58 -6.67
CA LYS A 19 -13.70 -1.36 -6.59
C LYS A 19 -13.56 -2.79 -7.12
N PHE A 20 -12.44 -3.13 -7.78
CA PHE A 20 -12.23 -4.44 -8.37
C PHE A 20 -11.53 -5.36 -7.37
N GLY A 21 -12.22 -6.46 -7.02
CA GLY A 21 -11.72 -7.65 -6.30
C GLY A 21 -10.41 -7.48 -5.53
N LEU A 22 -9.50 -8.44 -5.68
CA LEU A 22 -8.19 -8.33 -5.04
C LEU A 22 -7.35 -7.25 -5.73
N ASN A 23 -7.05 -6.15 -5.03
CA ASN A 23 -6.18 -5.09 -5.53
C ASN A 23 -5.08 -4.73 -4.54
N PHE A 24 -4.00 -4.15 -5.07
CA PHE A 24 -2.84 -3.70 -4.32
C PHE A 24 -2.81 -2.17 -4.26
N ARG A 25 -2.52 -1.63 -3.07
CA ARG A 25 -2.47 -0.20 -2.81
C ARG A 25 -1.21 0.17 -2.07
N VAL A 26 -0.47 1.13 -2.62
CA VAL A 26 0.56 1.85 -1.85
C VAL A 26 -0.13 3.04 -1.20
N VAL A 27 -0.10 3.07 0.12
CA VAL A 27 -0.73 4.13 0.91
C VAL A 27 0.33 4.95 1.62
N LYS A 28 0.05 6.24 1.83
CA LYS A 28 0.86 7.12 2.66
C LYS A 28 0.09 7.46 3.93
N PHE A 29 0.73 7.39 5.08
CA PHE A 29 0.10 7.80 6.33
C PHE A 29 0.14 9.33 6.43
N SER A 30 -0.94 9.95 6.88
CA SER A 30 -0.92 11.40 7.16
C SER A 30 0.10 11.72 8.26
N GLU A 31 0.59 12.95 8.29
CA GLU A 31 1.66 13.34 9.22
C GLU A 31 1.30 13.06 10.68
N LYS A 32 0.03 13.31 11.04
CA LYS A 32 -0.53 13.02 12.35
C LYS A 32 -0.46 11.53 12.67
N LEU A 33 -0.99 10.68 11.78
CA LEU A 33 -1.01 9.23 11.98
C LEU A 33 0.42 8.65 12.00
N TYR A 34 1.27 9.09 11.08
CA TYR A 34 2.67 8.67 11.02
C TYR A 34 3.44 9.01 12.30
N SER A 35 3.23 10.22 12.84
CA SER A 35 3.84 10.63 14.10
C SER A 35 3.42 9.74 15.27
N GLN A 36 2.15 9.33 15.33
CA GLN A 36 1.64 8.39 16.35
C GLN A 36 2.26 7.00 16.18
N LEU A 37 2.30 6.48 14.95
CA LEU A 37 2.86 5.17 14.65
C LEU A 37 4.37 5.10 14.94
N LYS A 38 5.10 6.20 14.72
CA LYS A 38 6.53 6.30 15.02
C LYS A 38 6.87 6.17 16.50
N VAL A 39 5.96 6.54 17.40
CA VAL A 39 6.14 6.32 18.84
C VAL A 39 6.21 4.83 19.16
N ILE A 40 5.46 4.01 18.43
CA ILE A 40 5.40 2.55 18.60
C ILE A 40 6.55 1.88 17.84
N ASN A 41 6.80 2.30 16.60
CA ASN A 41 7.87 1.78 15.76
C ASN A 41 8.71 2.93 15.16
N PRO A 42 9.84 3.27 15.80
CA PRO A 42 10.70 4.38 15.34
C PRO A 42 11.29 4.19 13.93
N LEU A 43 11.39 2.95 13.46
CA LEU A 43 11.92 2.60 12.13
C LEU A 43 10.84 2.52 11.05
N MET A 44 9.58 2.82 11.41
CA MET A 44 8.49 2.80 10.46
C MET A 44 8.69 3.88 9.39
N ILE A 45 8.41 3.51 8.15
CA ILE A 45 8.34 4.45 7.04
C ILE A 45 6.94 5.07 6.95
N ASP A 46 6.81 6.19 6.26
CA ASP A 46 5.56 6.92 6.09
C ASP A 46 4.59 6.26 5.10
N LYS A 47 4.86 5.01 4.69
CA LYS A 47 4.09 4.27 3.68
C LYS A 47 3.68 2.89 4.18
N GLY A 48 2.50 2.48 3.74
CA GLY A 48 1.99 1.12 3.89
C GLY A 48 1.76 0.48 2.53
N TYR A 49 1.74 -0.85 2.51
CA TYR A 49 1.41 -1.62 1.31
C TYR A 49 0.29 -2.59 1.65
N VAL A 50 -0.82 -2.50 0.93
CA VAL A 50 -2.08 -3.12 1.33
C VAL A 50 -2.62 -3.95 0.19
N MET A 51 -3.05 -5.16 0.49
CA MET A 51 -3.95 -5.95 -0.36
C MET A 51 -5.38 -5.77 0.14
N THR A 52 -6.33 -5.45 -0.73
CA THR A 52 -7.74 -5.30 -0.37
C THR A 52 -8.62 -6.20 -1.21
N SER A 53 -9.82 -6.54 -0.71
CA SER A 53 -10.87 -7.23 -1.48
C SER A 53 -11.70 -6.29 -2.37
N GLY A 54 -11.31 -5.02 -2.46
CA GLY A 54 -12.08 -3.96 -3.10
C GLY A 54 -12.91 -3.17 -2.10
N TYR A 55 -13.04 -1.86 -2.36
CA TYR A 55 -13.71 -0.90 -1.48
C TYR A 55 -14.28 0.28 -2.29
N ILE A 56 -15.19 1.03 -1.68
CA ILE A 56 -15.91 2.13 -2.33
C ILE A 56 -15.26 3.48 -2.03
N ASN A 57 -14.99 3.77 -0.76
CA ASN A 57 -14.51 5.09 -0.34
C ASN A 57 -13.01 5.04 -0.03
N THR A 58 -12.63 4.54 1.14
CA THR A 58 -11.25 4.56 1.64
C THR A 58 -10.89 3.26 2.34
N ILE A 59 -9.59 2.97 2.38
CA ILE A 59 -9.04 1.80 3.10
C ILE A 59 -9.14 2.08 4.61
N ASN A 60 -10.33 1.88 5.17
CA ASN A 60 -10.68 1.90 6.59
C ASN A 60 -12.21 1.78 6.80
N ASP A 61 -13.02 1.75 5.73
CA ASP A 61 -14.44 1.40 5.87
C ASP A 61 -14.51 0.07 6.65
N GLU A 62 -15.36 -0.05 7.67
CA GLU A 62 -15.47 -1.24 8.56
C GLU A 62 -15.67 -2.57 7.79
N GLN A 63 -16.00 -2.47 6.51
CA GLN A 63 -16.23 -3.58 5.58
C GLN A 63 -15.04 -3.90 4.67
N THR A 64 -13.99 -3.08 4.66
CA THR A 64 -12.82 -3.30 3.81
C THR A 64 -11.93 -4.37 4.41
N MET A 65 -11.99 -5.58 3.87
CA MET A 65 -11.01 -6.61 4.18
C MET A 65 -9.66 -6.19 3.58
N SER A 66 -8.74 -5.78 4.44
CA SER A 66 -7.41 -5.31 4.09
C SER A 66 -6.32 -6.11 4.81
N LEU A 67 -5.20 -6.30 4.13
CA LEU A 67 -4.01 -6.95 4.67
C LEU A 67 -2.78 -6.11 4.36
N PHE A 68 -2.12 -5.62 5.41
CA PHE A 68 -0.81 -5.00 5.28
C PHE A 68 0.27 -6.05 4.99
N ILE A 69 1.10 -5.79 3.99
CA ILE A 69 2.17 -6.69 3.54
C ILE A 69 3.50 -5.94 3.44
N ASN A 70 4.60 -6.61 3.75
CA ASN A 70 5.96 -6.03 3.63
C ASN A 70 6.69 -6.50 2.37
N ASN A 71 6.29 -7.65 1.83
CA ASN A 71 6.89 -8.29 0.67
C ASN A 71 5.83 -8.54 -0.39
N CYS A 72 6.20 -8.43 -1.66
CA CYS A 72 5.33 -8.76 -2.78
C CYS A 72 4.92 -10.24 -2.68
N PRO A 73 3.62 -10.56 -2.67
CA PRO A 73 3.15 -11.95 -2.54
C PRO A 73 3.46 -12.80 -3.78
N PHE A 74 3.83 -12.16 -4.89
CA PHE A 74 4.07 -12.85 -6.17
C PHE A 74 5.54 -13.13 -6.46
N CYS A 75 6.46 -12.28 -5.98
CA CYS A 75 7.90 -12.44 -6.25
C CYS A 75 8.80 -12.29 -5.03
N GLY A 76 8.24 -12.05 -3.83
CA GLY A 76 9.00 -11.95 -2.58
C GLY A 76 9.75 -10.62 -2.37
N GLN A 77 9.79 -9.74 -3.37
CA GLN A 77 10.48 -8.45 -3.29
C GLN A 77 9.98 -7.62 -2.10
N LYS A 78 10.91 -7.12 -1.28
CA LYS A 78 10.59 -6.17 -0.21
C LYS A 78 10.05 -4.88 -0.82
N LEU A 79 8.82 -4.54 -0.49
CA LEU A 79 8.06 -3.48 -1.15
C LEU A 79 8.65 -2.10 -0.86
N SER A 80 9.14 -1.88 0.36
CA SER A 80 9.80 -0.63 0.74
C SER A 80 11.13 -0.36 0.06
N ASP A 81 11.77 -1.37 -0.51
CA ASP A 81 12.96 -1.16 -1.33
C ASP A 81 12.61 -0.67 -2.74
N TYR A 82 11.38 -0.94 -3.20
CA TYR A 82 10.92 -0.69 -4.56
C TYR A 82 10.02 0.55 -4.67
N TYR A 83 9.04 0.67 -3.79
CA TYR A 83 8.00 1.70 -3.79
C TYR A 83 8.37 2.85 -2.83
N LYS A 84 9.52 3.49 -3.11
CA LYS A 84 10.07 4.57 -2.28
C LYS A 84 9.47 5.94 -2.60
N SER A 85 9.23 6.20 -3.88
CA SER A 85 8.71 7.48 -4.37
C SER A 85 7.23 7.65 -4.02
N ASP A 86 6.82 8.89 -3.82
CA ASP A 86 5.40 9.24 -3.67
C ASP A 86 4.63 9.09 -4.99
N ASP A 87 5.31 8.97 -6.14
CA ASP A 87 4.67 8.69 -7.45
C ASP A 87 3.90 7.35 -7.50
N TYR A 88 4.16 6.46 -6.52
CA TYR A 88 3.46 5.19 -6.38
C TYR A 88 2.27 5.27 -5.43
N VAL A 89 2.16 6.34 -4.63
CA VAL A 89 1.11 6.49 -3.63
C VAL A 89 -0.21 6.69 -4.34
N GLN A 90 -1.20 5.88 -3.97
CA GLN A 90 -2.55 5.95 -4.52
C GLN A 90 -3.51 6.63 -3.56
N GLU A 91 -3.27 6.50 -2.25
CA GLU A 91 -4.15 7.02 -1.21
C GLU A 91 -3.38 7.51 0.02
N ILE A 92 -3.98 8.47 0.73
CA ILE A 92 -3.52 8.94 2.03
C ILE A 92 -4.46 8.39 3.10
N ILE A 93 -3.91 7.74 4.11
CA ILE A 93 -4.66 7.23 5.27
C ILE A 93 -4.62 8.28 6.37
N GLU A 94 -5.81 8.73 6.76
CA GLU A 94 -6.04 9.67 7.85
C GLU A 94 -6.43 8.93 9.14
N SER A 95 -6.27 9.61 10.29
CA SER A 95 -6.79 9.16 11.59
C SER A 95 -8.14 9.82 11.92
#